data_AF-A0A962RMC3-F1
#
_entry.id   AF-A0A962RMC3-F1
#
_cell.length_a   1.000
_cell.length_b   1.000
_cell.length_c   1.000
_cell.angle_alpha   90.00
_cell.angle_beta   90.00
_cell.angle_gamma   90.00
#
_symmetry.space_group_name_H-M   'P 1'
#
loop_
_entity.id
_entity.type
_entity.pdbx_description
1 polymer ?
#
loop_
_entity_poly.entity_id
_entity_poly.type
_entity_poly.pdbx_seq_one_letter_code
_entity_poly.pdbx_strand_id
1 'polypeptide(L)'
;MPALPASRSPHPGLSTLFVLCILVLSTGPLLSGCALHAPQPGSGDGHGAVDRLLDASGEVRDPPPRTGEDAALRIPTSMARSWLPTVGTPTTGGVATSAHMARAYHARLAGDSETAIAAVEQEIASLGATADDNHRWWVHMTYARLLIEQLQVDRARTALAEVRVLERRVFQAELVSDEMLADIAVLERDLDAARGLYRQVLKTLDGRGARIPMFASAEQRRLHGYWLEARSRSIIGMGLSYLLEKRCDRALGWLQHAHREFTPLIELPNTFPFSLFVRGGPDLQQGYGWVLALLGAARTCHDRTLTGNEALFEAALAYFASVDLHDGPLIVASLLEHGALAGGALPGPSRQIGRLDLREDRAETTATESSLLARLPNAG
;
A
#
# COMPACT_ATOMS: atom_id res chain seq x y z
N MET A 1 44.80 12.72 26.29
CA MET A 1 43.81 12.02 25.45
C MET A 1 42.73 13.03 25.08
N PRO A 2 42.47 13.31 23.80
CA PRO A 2 41.48 14.31 23.40
C PRO A 2 40.06 13.73 23.50
N ALA A 3 39.13 14.59 23.93
CA ALA A 3 37.72 14.29 24.07
C ALA A 3 37.05 14.03 22.71
N LEU A 4 36.22 12.99 22.65
CA LEU A 4 35.32 12.69 21.53
C LEU A 4 34.26 13.80 21.41
N PRO A 5 33.89 14.23 20.18
CA PRO A 5 32.86 15.24 19.99
C PRO A 5 31.47 14.67 20.28
N ALA A 6 30.64 15.52 20.89
CA ALA A 6 29.24 15.28 21.21
C ALA A 6 28.44 14.76 20.01
N SER A 7 27.66 13.72 20.25
CA SER A 7 26.70 13.15 19.31
C SER A 7 25.69 14.21 18.89
N ARG A 8 25.58 14.41 17.58
CA ARG A 8 24.51 15.21 16.98
C ARG A 8 23.17 14.52 17.25
N SER A 9 22.23 15.29 17.78
CA SER A 9 20.82 14.92 17.95
C SER A 9 20.19 14.49 16.61
N PRO A 10 19.31 13.47 16.57
CA PRO A 10 18.60 13.08 15.36
C PRO A 10 17.62 14.20 14.95
N HIS A 11 17.60 14.52 13.66
CA HIS A 11 16.69 15.50 13.07
C HIS A 11 15.22 15.01 13.14
N PRO A 12 14.25 15.88 13.51
CA PRO A 12 12.83 15.52 13.61
C PRO A 12 12.19 15.09 12.27
N GLY A 13 12.82 15.40 11.12
CA GLY A 13 12.35 14.94 9.80
C GLY A 13 12.58 13.44 9.50
N LEU A 14 13.37 12.73 10.32
CA LEU A 14 13.54 11.28 10.18
C LEU A 14 12.31 10.51 10.68
N SER A 15 11.59 11.01 11.69
CA SER A 15 10.44 10.33 12.30
C SER A 15 9.23 10.23 11.35
N THR A 16 8.88 11.31 10.64
CA THR A 16 7.77 11.33 9.67
C THR A 16 8.08 10.47 8.44
N LEU A 17 9.33 10.49 7.96
CA LEU A 17 9.80 9.67 6.84
C LEU A 17 9.81 8.16 7.19
N PHE A 18 10.07 7.84 8.47
CA PHE A 18 10.05 6.48 9.02
C PHE A 18 8.61 5.94 9.06
N VAL A 19 7.66 6.73 9.57
CA VAL A 19 6.22 6.42 9.57
C VAL A 19 5.66 6.28 8.14
N LEU A 20 6.10 7.11 7.19
CA LEU A 20 5.69 7.03 5.78
C LEU A 20 6.08 5.71 5.11
N CYS A 21 7.28 5.20 5.41
CA CYS A 21 7.78 3.97 4.80
C CYS A 21 7.25 2.72 5.50
N ILE A 22 6.97 2.79 6.81
CA ILE A 22 6.31 1.70 7.56
C ILE A 22 4.92 1.40 7.00
N LEU A 23 4.17 2.44 6.64
CA LEU A 23 2.73 2.28 6.44
C LEU A 23 2.35 1.96 4.98
N VAL A 24 3.03 2.50 3.96
CA VAL A 24 2.67 2.24 2.53
C VAL A 24 2.84 0.76 2.16
N LEU A 25 3.78 0.09 2.81
CA LEU A 25 4.15 -1.29 2.53
C LEU A 25 3.12 -2.30 3.06
N SER A 26 2.16 -1.83 3.87
CA SER A 26 1.11 -2.66 4.46
C SER A 26 -0.02 -3.06 3.50
N THR A 27 -0.13 -2.46 2.32
CA THR A 27 -1.25 -2.78 1.42
C THR A 27 -1.06 -4.03 0.61
N GLY A 28 -1.23 -5.20 1.20
CA GLY A 28 -1.63 -6.21 0.28
C GLY A 28 -2.53 -7.35 0.69
N PRO A 29 -3.15 -7.89 -0.36
CA PRO A 29 -4.46 -8.44 -0.26
C PRO A 29 -4.53 -9.93 0.08
N LEU A 30 -5.46 -10.24 0.97
CA LEU A 30 -6.49 -11.23 0.71
C LEU A 30 -7.46 -10.63 -0.33
N LEU A 31 -7.20 -10.75 -1.64
CA LEU A 31 -8.00 -10.07 -2.69
C LEU A 31 -9.42 -10.62 -2.78
N SER A 32 -10.27 -10.55 -1.77
CA SER A 32 -11.68 -10.94 -1.91
C SER A 32 -12.30 -10.28 -3.14
N GLY A 33 -12.68 -11.15 -4.09
CA GLY A 33 -13.84 -11.02 -4.95
C GLY A 33 -13.87 -9.98 -6.07
N CYS A 34 -12.78 -9.35 -6.52
CA CYS A 34 -12.83 -8.50 -7.73
C CYS A 34 -12.55 -9.28 -9.01
N ALA A 35 -13.61 -9.77 -9.65
CA ALA A 35 -13.53 -10.47 -10.92
C ALA A 35 -14.63 -9.98 -11.85
N LEU A 36 -14.34 -9.02 -12.74
CA LEU A 36 -15.08 -8.77 -13.98
C LEU A 36 -14.68 -7.48 -14.69
N HIS A 37 -14.79 -7.52 -16.02
CA HIS A 37 -14.56 -6.43 -16.96
C HIS A 37 -15.91 -5.82 -17.35
N ALA A 38 -16.04 -4.49 -17.27
CA ALA A 38 -17.06 -3.78 -18.03
C ALA A 38 -16.43 -3.32 -19.35
N PRO A 39 -16.99 -3.66 -20.53
CA PRO A 39 -16.67 -2.92 -21.73
C PRO A 39 -17.11 -1.48 -21.49
N GLN A 40 -16.20 -0.51 -21.66
CA GLN A 40 -16.60 0.90 -21.62
C GLN A 40 -17.64 1.13 -22.73
N PRO A 41 -18.86 1.57 -22.41
CA PRO A 41 -19.80 1.98 -23.43
C PRO A 41 -19.37 3.36 -23.91
N GLY A 42 -18.85 3.43 -25.14
CA GLY A 42 -18.67 4.69 -25.86
C GLY A 42 -17.23 5.21 -25.92
N SER A 43 -16.37 4.53 -26.67
CA SER A 43 -15.37 5.21 -27.50
C SER A 43 -15.15 4.39 -28.77
N GLY A 44 -15.90 4.74 -29.81
CA GLY A 44 -15.48 4.45 -31.17
C GLY A 44 -14.12 5.09 -31.41
N ASP A 45 -13.27 4.37 -32.13
CA ASP A 45 -11.92 4.74 -32.59
C ASP A 45 -10.80 4.72 -31.53
N GLY A 46 -10.18 3.54 -31.36
CA GLY A 46 -8.91 3.44 -30.62
C GLY A 46 -8.52 2.05 -30.11
N HIS A 47 -8.47 1.02 -30.94
CA HIS A 47 -7.97 -0.33 -30.58
C HIS A 47 -6.44 -0.41 -30.30
N GLY A 48 -5.80 0.61 -29.71
CA GLY A 48 -4.32 0.72 -29.71
C GLY A 48 -3.57 1.03 -28.40
N ALA A 49 -4.20 1.59 -27.37
CA ALA A 49 -3.43 2.17 -26.25
C ALA A 49 -4.15 2.07 -24.89
N VAL A 50 -4.34 0.84 -24.39
CA VAL A 50 -4.32 0.68 -22.93
C VAL A 50 -2.86 0.95 -22.55
N ASP A 51 -2.56 2.15 -22.03
CA ASP A 51 -1.22 2.70 -21.70
C ASP A 51 -0.20 1.57 -21.48
N ARG A 52 0.52 1.18 -22.56
CA ARG A 52 1.61 0.21 -22.41
C ARG A 52 2.65 0.92 -21.56
N LEU A 53 2.91 0.35 -20.39
CA LEU A 53 3.99 0.82 -19.53
C LEU A 53 5.34 0.53 -20.19
N LEU A 54 5.42 -0.43 -21.11
CA LEU A 54 6.60 -0.66 -21.90
C LEU A 54 6.68 0.26 -23.11
N ASP A 55 7.85 0.88 -23.30
CA ASP A 55 8.19 1.58 -24.54
C ASP A 55 8.60 0.62 -25.68
N ALA A 56 9.00 1.17 -26.82
CA ALA A 56 9.42 0.38 -27.98
C ALA A 56 10.67 -0.49 -27.73
N SER A 57 11.43 -0.21 -26.67
CA SER A 57 12.59 -1.01 -26.25
C SER A 57 12.23 -2.11 -25.25
N GLY A 58 10.97 -2.17 -24.81
CA GLY A 58 10.52 -3.13 -23.79
C GLY A 58 10.88 -2.69 -22.36
N GLU A 59 11.18 -1.40 -22.16
CA GLU A 59 11.51 -0.83 -20.85
C GLU A 59 10.32 -0.08 -20.25
N VAL A 60 10.18 -0.17 -18.93
CA VAL A 60 9.08 0.49 -18.20
C VAL A 60 9.31 2.00 -18.22
N ARG A 61 8.45 2.72 -18.93
CA ARG A 61 8.46 4.17 -19.06
C ARG A 61 7.69 4.83 -17.92
N ASP A 62 8.24 5.95 -17.41
CA ASP A 62 7.51 6.80 -16.48
C ASP A 62 6.29 7.42 -17.18
N PRO A 63 5.06 7.22 -16.67
CA PRO A 63 3.86 7.85 -17.23
C PRO A 63 3.94 9.37 -17.03
N PRO A 64 3.60 10.18 -18.05
CA PRO A 64 3.62 11.63 -17.90
C PRO A 64 2.51 12.07 -16.92
N PRO A 65 2.77 13.10 -16.08
CA PRO A 65 1.71 13.72 -15.29
C PRO A 65 0.67 14.35 -16.22
N ARG A 66 -0.61 14.23 -15.87
CA ARG A 66 -1.74 14.87 -16.55
C ARG A 66 -2.18 16.10 -15.74
N THR A 67 -2.35 17.23 -16.41
CA THR A 67 -2.78 18.52 -15.82
C THR A 67 -4.03 19.03 -16.53
N GLY A 68 -4.96 19.70 -15.83
CA GLY A 68 -6.15 20.36 -16.45
C GLY A 68 -7.48 19.60 -16.30
N GLU A 69 -8.45 19.82 -17.20
CA GLU A 69 -9.79 19.17 -17.19
C GLU A 69 -9.72 17.64 -17.30
N ASP A 70 -8.68 17.10 -17.97
CA ASP A 70 -8.35 15.67 -17.99
C ASP A 70 -8.03 15.09 -16.59
N ALA A 71 -7.82 15.96 -15.59
CA ALA A 71 -7.52 15.61 -14.20
C ALA A 71 -8.74 15.71 -13.26
N ALA A 72 -9.97 15.87 -13.77
CA ALA A 72 -11.16 15.74 -12.94
C ALA A 72 -11.28 14.28 -12.43
N LEU A 73 -10.75 14.04 -11.22
CA LEU A 73 -10.71 12.72 -10.61
C LEU A 73 -12.11 12.31 -10.18
N ARG A 74 -12.66 11.29 -10.82
CA ARG A 74 -13.82 10.57 -10.29
C ARG A 74 -13.36 9.70 -9.14
N ILE A 75 -13.75 10.06 -7.92
CA ILE A 75 -13.48 9.27 -6.72
C ILE A 75 -14.75 8.48 -6.40
N PRO A 76 -14.74 7.14 -6.53
CA PRO A 76 -15.86 6.31 -6.12
C PRO A 76 -16.09 6.43 -4.61
N THR A 77 -17.33 6.24 -4.17
CA THR A 77 -17.63 6.20 -2.73
C THR A 77 -17.09 4.90 -2.13
N SER A 78 -16.51 4.97 -0.93
CA SER A 78 -16.14 3.78 -0.15
C SER A 78 -17.37 2.91 0.11
N MET A 79 -17.19 1.59 0.12
CA MET A 79 -18.29 0.68 0.46
C MET A 79 -18.65 0.80 1.94
N ALA A 80 -19.94 0.71 2.27
CA ALA A 80 -20.39 0.66 3.66
C ALA A 80 -19.92 -0.65 4.30
N ARG A 81 -18.86 -0.59 5.12
CA ARG A 81 -18.19 -1.70 5.82
C ARG A 81 -17.85 -2.89 4.91
N SER A 82 -16.58 -3.00 4.53
CA SER A 82 -16.08 -4.23 3.91
C SER A 82 -16.32 -5.43 4.82
N TRP A 83 -16.70 -6.58 4.26
CA TRP A 83 -16.79 -7.82 5.01
C TRP A 83 -15.39 -8.24 5.49
N LEU A 84 -15.22 -8.41 6.79
CA LEU A 84 -13.99 -8.93 7.40
C LEU A 84 -13.94 -10.47 7.26
N PRO A 85 -12.81 -11.08 6.86
CA PRO A 85 -12.67 -12.53 6.78
C PRO A 85 -13.11 -13.21 8.08
N THR A 86 -14.05 -14.15 7.99
CA THR A 86 -14.47 -14.97 9.12
C THR A 86 -14.06 -16.42 8.89
N VAL A 87 -13.99 -17.20 9.97
CA VAL A 87 -13.58 -18.61 9.89
C VAL A 87 -14.44 -19.37 8.87
N GLY A 88 -13.79 -20.11 7.98
CA GLY A 88 -14.44 -20.88 6.92
C GLY A 88 -14.79 -20.08 5.66
N THR A 89 -14.68 -18.75 5.67
CA THR A 89 -14.86 -17.97 4.44
C THR A 89 -13.67 -18.20 3.50
N PRO A 90 -13.92 -18.54 2.22
CA PRO A 90 -12.84 -18.72 1.26
C PRO A 90 -12.22 -17.38 0.91
N THR A 91 -10.89 -17.35 0.92
CA THR A 91 -10.09 -16.30 0.29
C THR A 91 -10.25 -16.37 -1.23
N THR A 92 -9.79 -15.37 -1.96
CA THR A 92 -9.82 -15.41 -3.44
C THR A 92 -8.87 -16.43 -4.04
N GLY A 93 -7.86 -16.85 -3.28
CA GLY A 93 -7.07 -18.02 -3.62
C GLY A 93 -7.82 -19.34 -3.45
N GLY A 94 -9.07 -19.33 -2.98
CA GLY A 94 -9.88 -20.52 -2.71
C GLY A 94 -9.55 -21.22 -1.39
N VAL A 95 -8.67 -20.63 -0.58
CA VAL A 95 -8.25 -21.18 0.73
C VAL A 95 -9.27 -20.77 1.79
N ALA A 96 -9.81 -21.71 2.57
CA ALA A 96 -10.70 -21.35 3.67
C ALA A 96 -9.92 -20.67 4.81
N THR A 97 -10.44 -19.55 5.30
CA THR A 97 -9.81 -18.79 6.39
C THR A 97 -9.86 -19.59 7.69
N SER A 98 -8.70 -19.87 8.29
CA SER A 98 -8.59 -20.55 9.58
C SER A 98 -8.91 -19.62 10.76
N ALA A 99 -9.03 -20.18 11.96
CA ALA A 99 -9.18 -19.39 13.19
C ALA A 99 -7.94 -18.54 13.51
N HIS A 100 -6.74 -19.05 13.26
CA HIS A 100 -5.50 -18.29 13.46
C HIS A 100 -5.43 -17.12 12.48
N MET A 101 -5.76 -17.35 11.21
CA MET A 101 -5.70 -16.29 10.21
C MET A 101 -6.78 -15.22 10.39
N ALA A 102 -8.00 -15.59 10.80
CA ALA A 102 -9.02 -14.60 11.16
C ALA A 102 -8.55 -13.73 12.34
N ARG A 103 -7.94 -14.34 13.38
CA ARG A 103 -7.35 -13.58 14.49
C ARG A 103 -6.23 -12.67 14.04
N ALA A 104 -5.32 -13.15 13.19
CA ALA A 104 -4.24 -12.34 12.65
C ALA A 104 -4.76 -11.10 11.93
N TYR A 105 -5.80 -11.29 11.10
CA TYR A 105 -6.43 -10.21 10.35
C TYR A 105 -7.08 -9.15 11.26
N HIS A 106 -7.86 -9.58 12.26
CA HIS A 106 -8.48 -8.67 13.22
C HIS A 106 -7.45 -7.92 14.08
N ALA A 107 -6.42 -8.62 14.56
CA ALA A 107 -5.36 -8.02 15.36
C ALA A 107 -4.59 -6.96 14.56
N ARG A 108 -4.26 -7.26 13.29
CA ARG A 108 -3.58 -6.33 12.39
C ARG A 108 -4.39 -5.04 12.18
N LEU A 109 -5.69 -5.13 11.87
CA LEU A 109 -6.53 -3.94 11.68
C LEU A 109 -6.65 -3.10 12.95
N ALA A 110 -6.62 -3.74 14.11
CA ALA A 110 -6.61 -3.09 15.42
C ALA A 110 -5.24 -2.48 15.80
N GLY A 111 -4.20 -2.64 14.97
CA GLY A 111 -2.83 -2.20 15.26
C GLY A 111 -2.05 -3.12 16.20
N ASP A 112 -2.62 -4.25 16.62
CA ASP A 112 -1.98 -5.25 17.49
C ASP A 112 -1.13 -6.22 16.65
N SER A 113 0.04 -5.71 16.25
CA SER A 113 0.91 -6.41 15.33
C SER A 113 1.63 -7.61 15.95
N GLU A 114 1.87 -7.60 17.26
CA GLU A 114 2.45 -8.73 17.98
C GLU A 114 1.49 -9.92 17.97
N THR A 115 0.22 -9.68 18.31
CA THR A 115 -0.82 -10.72 18.24
C THR A 115 -1.03 -11.19 16.80
N ALA A 116 -0.97 -10.28 15.82
CA ALA A 116 -1.09 -10.65 14.42
C ALA A 116 0.01 -11.60 13.98
N ILE A 117 1.28 -11.27 14.26
CA ILE A 117 2.45 -12.10 13.94
C ILE A 117 2.36 -13.44 14.65
N ALA A 118 2.09 -13.46 15.96
CA ALA A 118 2.00 -14.69 16.74
C ALA A 118 0.88 -15.62 16.22
N ALA A 119 -0.24 -15.06 15.79
CA ALA A 119 -1.34 -15.84 15.21
C ALA A 119 -0.92 -16.47 13.87
N VAL A 120 -0.21 -15.75 13.00
CA VAL A 120 0.29 -16.33 11.74
C VAL A 120 1.37 -17.40 12.00
N GLU A 121 2.25 -17.21 12.97
CA GLU A 121 3.25 -18.23 13.36
C GLU A 121 2.59 -19.52 13.84
N GLN A 122 1.49 -19.42 14.60
CA GLN A 122 0.69 -20.58 14.99
C GLN A 122 0.04 -21.27 13.77
N GLU A 123 -0.45 -20.50 12.80
CA GLU A 123 -0.95 -21.09 11.55
C GLU A 123 0.16 -21.86 10.84
N ILE A 124 1.33 -21.25 10.64
CA ILE A 124 2.50 -21.90 10.02
C ILE A 124 2.87 -23.21 10.74
N ALA A 125 2.92 -23.19 12.09
CA ALA A 125 3.23 -24.37 12.87
C ALA A 125 2.17 -25.48 12.75
N SER A 126 0.92 -25.11 12.45
CA SER A 126 -0.20 -26.03 12.24
C SER A 126 -0.27 -26.60 10.82
N LEU A 127 0.51 -26.04 9.86
CA LEU A 127 0.56 -26.52 8.48
C LEU A 127 1.20 -27.92 8.41
N GLY A 128 0.38 -28.95 8.54
CA GLY A 128 0.79 -30.34 8.36
C GLY A 128 1.34 -30.62 6.96
N ALA A 129 2.04 -31.73 6.78
CA ALA A 129 2.68 -32.11 5.52
C ALA A 129 1.75 -32.19 4.31
N THR A 130 0.43 -32.28 4.54
CA THR A 130 -0.62 -32.36 3.51
C THR A 130 -1.23 -31.00 3.14
N ALA A 131 -0.81 -29.91 3.79
CA ALA A 131 -1.29 -28.57 3.45
C ALA A 131 -0.88 -28.21 2.01
N ASP A 132 -1.87 -27.78 1.22
CA ASP A 132 -1.69 -27.35 -0.17
C ASP A 132 -0.70 -26.18 -0.29
N ASP A 133 0.13 -26.20 -1.33
CA ASP A 133 1.20 -25.20 -1.54
C ASP A 133 0.64 -23.77 -1.68
N ASN A 134 -0.61 -23.61 -2.14
CA ASN A 134 -1.27 -22.31 -2.19
C ASN A 134 -1.63 -21.80 -0.79
N HIS A 135 -2.08 -22.69 0.10
CA HIS A 135 -2.33 -22.32 1.50
C HIS A 135 -1.01 -21.92 2.17
N ARG A 136 0.03 -22.74 2.00
CA ARG A 136 1.38 -22.43 2.49
C ARG A 136 1.86 -21.08 1.98
N TRP A 137 1.78 -20.84 0.67
CA TRP A 137 2.16 -19.57 0.05
C TRP A 137 1.45 -18.40 0.70
N TRP A 138 0.12 -18.49 0.83
CA TRP A 138 -0.68 -17.39 1.35
C TRP A 138 -0.34 -17.05 2.81
N VAL A 139 -0.15 -18.06 3.67
CA VAL A 139 0.23 -17.84 5.08
C VAL A 139 1.64 -17.25 5.17
N HIS A 140 2.62 -17.79 4.43
CA HIS A 140 4.00 -17.28 4.44
C HIS A 140 4.13 -15.87 3.86
N MET A 141 3.37 -15.54 2.81
CA MET A 141 3.30 -14.19 2.27
C MET A 141 2.72 -13.20 3.30
N THR A 142 1.63 -13.58 3.97
CA THR A 142 1.03 -12.77 5.04
C THR A 142 2.02 -12.53 6.18
N TYR A 143 2.76 -13.56 6.57
CA TYR A 143 3.80 -13.48 7.59
C TYR A 143 4.91 -12.50 7.19
N ALA A 144 5.45 -12.64 5.97
CA ALA A 144 6.47 -11.73 5.45
C ALA A 144 5.99 -10.28 5.45
N ARG A 145 4.74 -10.02 5.04
CA ARG A 145 4.16 -8.66 5.04
C ARG A 145 4.07 -8.08 6.44
N LEU A 146 3.56 -8.83 7.41
CA LEU A 146 3.51 -8.38 8.81
C LEU A 146 4.91 -8.06 9.36
N LEU A 147 5.92 -8.85 9.00
CA LEU A 147 7.30 -8.58 9.40
C LEU A 147 7.85 -7.29 8.76
N ILE A 148 7.54 -7.02 7.50
CA ILE A 148 7.89 -5.76 6.81
C ILE A 148 7.20 -4.57 7.50
N GLU A 149 5.90 -4.69 7.80
CA GLU A 149 5.13 -3.67 8.52
C GLU A 149 5.73 -3.36 9.90
N GLN A 150 6.28 -4.37 10.58
CA GLN A 150 6.96 -4.21 11.87
C GLN A 150 8.45 -3.92 11.76
N LEU A 151 8.96 -3.61 10.56
CA LEU A 151 10.37 -3.32 10.29
C LEU A 151 11.34 -4.43 10.70
N GLN A 152 10.88 -5.66 10.77
CA GLN A 152 11.70 -6.83 11.09
C GLN A 152 12.35 -7.36 9.81
N VAL A 153 13.16 -6.51 9.17
CA VAL A 153 13.69 -6.70 7.80
C VAL A 153 14.42 -8.03 7.63
N ASP A 154 15.30 -8.41 8.56
CA ASP A 154 16.06 -9.67 8.45
C ASP A 154 15.16 -10.91 8.52
N ARG A 155 14.15 -10.87 9.41
CA ARG A 155 13.13 -11.93 9.51
C ARG A 155 12.27 -11.96 8.26
N ALA A 156 11.88 -10.79 7.74
CA ALA A 156 11.11 -10.68 6.52
C ALA A 156 11.86 -11.29 5.32
N ARG A 157 13.16 -10.98 5.14
CA ARG A 157 13.99 -11.59 4.08
C ARG A 157 14.04 -13.11 4.18
N THR A 158 14.14 -13.64 5.40
CA THR A 158 14.10 -15.09 5.64
C THR A 158 12.75 -15.69 5.23
N ALA A 159 11.65 -15.05 5.64
CA ALA A 159 10.31 -15.48 5.25
C ALA A 159 10.09 -15.39 3.72
N LEU A 160 10.60 -14.35 3.08
CA LEU A 160 10.50 -14.15 1.63
C LEU A 160 11.26 -15.22 0.82
N ALA A 161 12.34 -15.79 1.35
CA ALA A 161 13.01 -16.91 0.70
C ALA A 161 12.09 -18.12 0.54
N GLU A 162 11.26 -18.41 1.56
CA GLU A 162 10.23 -19.46 1.49
C GLU A 162 9.10 -19.08 0.53
N VAL A 163 8.63 -17.82 0.57
CA VAL A 163 7.61 -17.32 -0.36
C VAL A 163 8.07 -17.51 -1.81
N ARG A 164 9.33 -17.19 -2.16
CA ARG A 164 9.88 -17.41 -3.51
C ARG A 164 9.83 -18.87 -3.95
N VAL A 165 10.15 -19.80 -3.05
CA VAL A 165 10.08 -21.24 -3.34
C VAL A 165 8.64 -21.65 -3.67
N LEU A 166 7.69 -21.18 -2.87
CA LEU A 166 6.27 -21.47 -3.04
C LEU A 166 5.69 -20.81 -4.29
N GLU A 167 6.02 -19.55 -4.59
CA GLU A 167 5.56 -18.87 -5.79
C GLU A 167 6.04 -19.56 -7.08
N ARG A 168 7.29 -20.03 -7.12
CA ARG A 168 7.78 -20.82 -8.26
C ARG A 168 6.98 -22.10 -8.47
N ARG A 169 6.54 -22.76 -7.40
CA ARG A 169 5.74 -24.00 -7.48
C ARG A 169 4.29 -23.72 -7.89
N VAL A 170 3.66 -22.70 -7.30
CA VAL A 170 2.23 -22.43 -7.47
C VAL A 170 1.96 -21.58 -8.71
N PHE A 171 2.84 -20.63 -9.03
CA PHE A 171 2.61 -19.61 -10.07
C PHE A 171 3.68 -19.56 -11.16
N GLN A 172 4.79 -20.28 -11.00
CA GLN A 172 5.92 -20.28 -11.94
C GLN A 172 6.51 -18.87 -12.18
N ALA A 173 6.39 -18.00 -11.18
CA ALA A 173 6.90 -16.64 -11.18
C ALA A 173 7.24 -16.22 -9.74
N GLU A 174 7.90 -15.07 -9.54
CA GLU A 174 8.37 -14.57 -8.23
C GLU A 174 7.97 -13.11 -8.03
N LEU A 175 6.73 -12.77 -8.39
CA LEU A 175 6.26 -11.39 -8.50
C LEU A 175 6.01 -10.72 -7.15
N VAL A 176 5.31 -11.39 -6.22
CA VAL A 176 4.96 -10.80 -4.93
C VAL A 176 6.19 -10.75 -4.02
N SER A 177 7.07 -11.75 -4.07
CA SER A 177 8.32 -11.68 -3.32
C SER A 177 9.28 -10.61 -3.86
N ASP A 178 9.43 -10.46 -5.18
CA ASP A 178 10.27 -9.38 -5.74
C ASP A 178 9.69 -7.99 -5.41
N GLU A 179 8.35 -7.86 -5.41
CA GLU A 179 7.64 -6.66 -4.96
C GLU A 179 7.91 -6.36 -3.48
N MET A 180 7.78 -7.34 -2.59
CA MET A 180 8.09 -7.17 -1.16
C MET A 180 9.58 -6.91 -0.89
N LEU A 181 10.48 -7.40 -1.73
CA LEU A 181 11.90 -7.02 -1.66
C LEU A 181 12.13 -5.58 -2.06
N ALA A 182 11.34 -5.06 -3.01
CA ALA A 182 11.37 -3.65 -3.38
C ALA A 182 10.90 -2.77 -2.21
N ASP A 183 9.87 -3.21 -1.48
CA ASP A 183 9.41 -2.55 -0.27
C ASP A 183 10.49 -2.45 0.80
N ILE A 184 11.23 -3.54 1.02
CA ILE A 184 12.38 -3.54 1.92
C ILE A 184 13.45 -2.56 1.43
N ALA A 185 13.73 -2.50 0.13
CA ALA A 185 14.67 -1.53 -0.42
C ALA A 185 14.19 -0.07 -0.21
N VAL A 186 12.87 0.18 -0.25
CA VAL A 186 12.31 1.49 0.15
C VAL A 186 12.59 1.80 1.62
N LEU A 187 12.39 0.83 2.53
CA LEU A 187 12.70 0.99 3.97
C LEU A 187 14.18 1.32 4.19
N GLU A 188 15.05 0.66 3.45
CA GLU A 188 16.52 0.83 3.50
C GLU A 188 16.99 2.10 2.77
N ARG A 189 16.08 2.87 2.17
CA ARG A 189 16.36 4.07 1.36
C ARG A 189 17.15 3.81 0.08
N ASP A 190 17.26 2.56 -0.34
CA ASP A 190 17.78 2.20 -1.66
C ASP A 190 16.66 2.29 -2.71
N LEU A 191 16.28 3.53 -3.02
CA LEU A 191 15.15 3.81 -3.91
C LEU A 191 15.42 3.43 -5.37
N ASP A 192 16.70 3.38 -5.78
CA ASP A 192 17.09 2.87 -7.09
C ASP A 192 16.91 1.35 -7.18
N ALA A 193 17.36 0.60 -6.18
CA ALA A 193 17.11 -0.84 -6.12
C ALA A 193 15.62 -1.17 -6.05
N ALA A 194 14.85 -0.43 -5.23
CA ALA A 194 13.40 -0.58 -5.15
C ALA A 194 12.73 -0.41 -6.51
N ARG A 195 13.04 0.68 -7.23
CA ARG A 195 12.50 0.91 -8.58
C ARG A 195 12.95 -0.14 -9.58
N GLY A 196 14.17 -0.68 -9.46
CA GLY A 196 14.65 -1.79 -10.29
C GLY A 196 13.76 -3.01 -10.15
N LEU A 197 13.44 -3.40 -8.92
CA LEU A 197 12.56 -4.54 -8.60
C LEU A 197 11.12 -4.29 -9.06
N TYR A 198 10.52 -3.13 -8.75
CA TYR A 198 9.17 -2.81 -9.23
C TYR A 198 9.08 -2.82 -10.76
N ARG A 199 10.07 -2.26 -11.48
CA ARG A 199 10.11 -2.32 -12.95
C ARG A 199 10.22 -3.75 -13.46
N GLN A 200 11.00 -4.61 -12.81
CA GLN A 200 11.10 -6.02 -13.19
C GLN A 200 9.77 -6.75 -13.07
N VAL A 201 9.01 -6.50 -11.99
CA VAL A 201 7.65 -7.02 -11.82
C VAL A 201 6.73 -6.52 -12.94
N LEU A 202 6.72 -5.20 -13.19
CA LEU A 202 5.88 -4.59 -14.23
C LEU A 202 6.23 -5.09 -15.65
N LYS A 203 7.51 -5.29 -15.94
CA LYS A 203 8.00 -5.85 -17.20
C LYS A 203 7.57 -7.30 -17.38
N THR A 204 7.66 -8.11 -16.33
CA THR A 204 7.19 -9.50 -16.33
C THR A 204 5.68 -9.60 -16.55
N LEU A 205 4.94 -8.61 -16.06
CA LEU A 205 3.50 -8.49 -16.19
C LEU A 205 3.04 -7.68 -17.42
N ASP A 206 3.91 -7.30 -18.33
CA ASP A 206 3.45 -6.55 -19.52
C ASP A 206 2.49 -7.40 -20.36
N GLY A 207 1.35 -6.80 -20.69
CA GLY A 207 0.22 -7.48 -21.32
C GLY A 207 -0.50 -8.54 -20.46
N ARG A 208 -0.02 -8.85 -19.23
CA ARG A 208 -0.57 -9.85 -18.30
C ARG A 208 -1.02 -9.16 -17.01
N GLY A 209 -2.32 -8.93 -16.85
CA GLY A 209 -2.85 -8.38 -15.58
C GLY A 209 -3.98 -7.36 -15.74
N ALA A 210 -4.24 -6.85 -16.95
CA ALA A 210 -5.33 -5.88 -17.17
C ALA A 210 -6.68 -6.55 -17.55
N ARG A 211 -6.72 -7.86 -17.78
CA ARG A 211 -7.90 -8.55 -18.35
C ARG A 211 -8.26 -9.81 -17.54
N ILE A 212 -9.45 -9.82 -16.93
CA ILE A 212 -10.04 -10.99 -16.25
C ILE A 212 -11.17 -11.54 -17.10
N PRO A 213 -11.17 -12.84 -17.47
CA PRO A 213 -12.33 -13.44 -18.11
C PRO A 213 -13.51 -13.56 -17.14
N MET A 214 -14.70 -13.14 -17.58
CA MET A 214 -15.98 -13.24 -16.84
C MET A 214 -16.27 -14.64 -16.28
N PHE A 215 -15.82 -15.67 -17.00
CA PHE A 215 -16.04 -17.08 -16.66
C PHE A 215 -14.73 -17.79 -16.31
N ALA A 216 -13.80 -17.09 -15.66
CA ALA A 216 -12.54 -17.68 -15.21
C ALA A 216 -12.77 -18.82 -14.21
N SER A 217 -11.99 -19.90 -14.30
CA SER A 217 -11.95 -20.95 -13.27
C SER A 217 -11.42 -20.39 -11.94
N ALA A 218 -11.59 -21.13 -10.82
CA ALA A 218 -11.02 -20.73 -9.53
C ALA A 218 -9.50 -20.53 -9.61
N GLU A 219 -8.81 -21.41 -10.33
CA GLU A 219 -7.37 -21.32 -10.59
C GLU A 219 -6.98 -20.08 -11.40
N GLN A 220 -7.74 -19.76 -12.45
CA GLN A 220 -7.49 -18.56 -13.26
C GLN A 220 -7.73 -17.27 -12.47
N ARG A 221 -8.76 -17.25 -11.61
CA ARG A 221 -9.01 -16.11 -10.71
C ARG A 221 -7.88 -15.93 -9.69
N ARG A 222 -7.36 -17.04 -9.15
CA ARG A 222 -6.19 -17.02 -8.25
C ARG A 222 -4.96 -16.43 -8.94
N LEU A 223 -4.60 -16.94 -10.12
CA LEU A 223 -3.46 -16.42 -10.90
C LEU A 223 -3.62 -14.94 -11.23
N HIS A 224 -4.84 -14.52 -11.58
CA HIS A 224 -5.08 -13.12 -11.87
C HIS A 224 -4.98 -12.23 -10.63
N GLY A 225 -5.52 -12.67 -9.49
CA GLY A 225 -5.37 -11.95 -8.22
C GLY A 225 -3.89 -11.75 -7.87
N TYR A 226 -3.09 -12.80 -8.01
CA TYR A 226 -1.64 -12.76 -7.84
C TYR A 226 -0.96 -11.72 -8.74
N TRP A 227 -1.28 -11.68 -10.04
CA TRP A 227 -0.73 -10.67 -10.96
C TRP A 227 -1.19 -9.26 -10.65
N LEU A 228 -2.47 -9.09 -10.35
CA LEU A 228 -3.07 -7.79 -10.07
C LEU A 228 -2.49 -7.17 -8.79
N GLU A 229 -2.27 -7.98 -7.76
CA GLU A 229 -1.59 -7.56 -6.53
C GLU A 229 -0.19 -7.03 -6.84
N ALA A 230 0.66 -7.85 -7.46
CA ALA A 230 2.05 -7.49 -7.72
C ALA A 230 2.16 -6.26 -8.64
N ARG A 231 1.32 -6.17 -9.68
CA ARG A 231 1.26 -5.01 -10.57
C ARG A 231 0.86 -3.75 -9.82
N SER A 232 -0.27 -3.81 -9.12
CA SER A 232 -0.85 -2.67 -8.41
C SER A 232 0.14 -2.09 -7.40
N ARG A 233 0.75 -2.95 -6.59
CA ARG A 233 1.73 -2.53 -5.59
C ARG A 233 3.00 -1.99 -6.22
N SER A 234 3.46 -2.56 -7.34
CA SER A 234 4.61 -2.02 -8.06
C SER A 234 4.34 -0.62 -8.62
N ILE A 235 3.14 -0.35 -9.14
CA ILE A 235 2.76 1.00 -9.61
C ILE A 235 2.73 2.00 -8.44
N ILE A 236 2.12 1.61 -7.32
CA ILE A 236 2.06 2.44 -6.10
C ILE A 236 3.46 2.70 -5.55
N GLY A 237 4.30 1.66 -5.46
CA GLY A 237 5.68 1.71 -5.00
C GLY A 237 6.59 2.57 -5.87
N MET A 238 6.42 2.53 -7.19
CA MET A 238 7.07 3.48 -8.11
C MET A 238 6.70 4.92 -7.76
N GLY A 239 5.40 5.21 -7.57
CA GLY A 239 4.91 6.53 -7.16
C GLY A 239 5.49 7.00 -5.82
N LEU A 240 5.45 6.13 -4.80
CA LEU A 240 6.03 6.40 -3.49
C LEU A 240 7.53 6.69 -3.59
N SER A 241 8.30 5.86 -4.29
CA SER A 241 9.74 6.01 -4.38
C SER A 241 10.16 7.38 -4.96
N TYR A 242 9.43 7.87 -5.97
CA TYR A 242 9.65 9.21 -6.52
C TYR A 242 9.19 10.32 -5.56
N LEU A 243 8.10 10.11 -4.83
CA LEU A 243 7.62 11.06 -3.83
C LEU A 243 8.64 11.22 -2.68
N LEU A 244 9.28 10.14 -2.25
CA LEU A 244 10.34 10.16 -1.23
C LEU A 244 11.58 10.92 -1.71
N GLU A 245 11.90 10.89 -3.01
CA GLU A 245 12.96 11.71 -3.62
C GLU A 245 12.53 13.15 -3.93
N LYS A 246 11.30 13.55 -3.57
CA LYS A 246 10.71 14.86 -3.92
C LYS A 246 10.63 15.10 -5.43
N ARG A 247 10.58 14.03 -6.23
CA ARG A 247 10.44 14.08 -7.70
C ARG A 247 8.96 14.06 -8.06
N CYS A 248 8.27 15.13 -7.67
CA CYS A 248 6.82 15.14 -7.56
C CYS A 248 6.08 15.01 -8.89
N ASP A 249 6.66 15.49 -10.00
CA ASP A 249 6.09 15.29 -11.34
C ASP A 249 6.01 13.80 -11.73
N ARG A 250 7.07 13.04 -11.42
CA ARG A 250 7.13 11.60 -11.70
C ARG A 250 6.23 10.83 -10.74
N ALA A 251 6.24 11.19 -9.46
CA ALA A 251 5.33 10.61 -8.48
C ALA A 251 3.86 10.80 -8.90
N LEU A 252 3.50 12.01 -9.32
CA LEU A 252 2.16 12.37 -9.77
C LEU A 252 1.73 11.53 -10.97
N GLY A 253 2.58 11.40 -12.00
CA GLY A 253 2.28 10.57 -13.16
C GLY A 253 1.99 9.11 -12.80
N TRP A 254 2.82 8.50 -11.94
CA TRP A 254 2.63 7.12 -11.48
C TRP A 254 1.36 6.95 -10.64
N LEU A 255 1.06 7.89 -9.73
CA LEU A 255 -0.10 7.80 -8.85
C LEU A 255 -1.42 8.13 -9.55
N GLN A 256 -1.41 8.99 -10.57
CA GLN A 256 -2.54 9.17 -11.48
C GLN A 256 -2.78 7.90 -12.31
N HIS A 257 -1.73 7.21 -12.73
CA HIS A 257 -1.85 5.91 -13.39
C HIS A 257 -2.45 4.86 -12.43
N ALA A 258 -1.97 4.79 -11.18
CA ALA A 258 -2.53 3.92 -10.15
C ALA A 258 -4.04 4.17 -9.94
N HIS A 259 -4.44 5.43 -9.77
CA HIS A 259 -5.85 5.79 -9.63
C HIS A 259 -6.69 5.31 -10.81
N ARG A 260 -6.23 5.51 -12.06
CA ARG A 260 -6.95 5.04 -13.26
C ARG A 260 -7.08 3.52 -13.33
N GLU A 261 -6.07 2.77 -12.90
CA GLU A 261 -6.16 1.30 -12.85
C GLU A 261 -7.08 0.81 -11.73
N PHE A 262 -7.09 1.46 -10.57
CA PHE A 262 -7.88 1.04 -9.41
C PHE A 262 -9.35 1.46 -9.45
N THR A 263 -9.68 2.63 -10.02
CA THR A 263 -11.06 3.12 -10.09
C THR A 263 -12.06 2.09 -10.65
N PRO A 264 -11.82 1.43 -11.81
CA PRO A 264 -12.74 0.40 -12.29
C PRO A 264 -12.83 -0.81 -11.37
N LEU A 265 -11.75 -1.16 -10.64
CA LEU A 265 -11.72 -2.30 -9.73
C LEU A 265 -12.55 -2.04 -8.47
N ILE A 266 -12.47 -0.83 -7.90
CA ILE A 266 -13.22 -0.45 -6.70
C ILE A 266 -14.71 -0.21 -6.99
N GLU A 267 -15.05 0.16 -8.24
CA GLU A 267 -16.44 0.35 -8.68
C GLU A 267 -17.15 -0.97 -9.03
N LEU A 268 -16.38 -1.99 -9.41
CA LEU A 268 -16.92 -3.25 -9.91
C LEU A 268 -17.89 -3.94 -8.92
N PRO A 269 -17.62 -4.06 -7.61
CA PRO A 269 -18.56 -4.64 -6.66
C PRO A 269 -19.86 -3.86 -6.51
N ASN A 270 -19.89 -2.59 -6.94
CA ASN A 270 -21.04 -1.70 -6.84
C ASN A 270 -21.83 -1.59 -8.16
N THR A 271 -21.35 -2.21 -9.23
CA THR A 271 -21.94 -2.09 -10.56
C THR A 271 -22.78 -3.32 -10.90
N PHE A 272 -24.07 -3.15 -11.18
CA PHE A 272 -24.92 -4.25 -11.66
C PHE A 272 -24.53 -4.66 -13.09
N PRO A 273 -24.50 -5.97 -13.44
CA PRO A 273 -24.81 -7.14 -12.61
C PRO A 273 -23.62 -7.70 -11.81
N PHE A 274 -22.43 -7.08 -11.91
CA PHE A 274 -21.21 -7.56 -11.27
C PHE A 274 -21.31 -7.64 -9.76
N SER A 275 -22.05 -6.73 -9.13
CA SER A 275 -22.36 -6.77 -7.69
C SER A 275 -22.99 -8.09 -7.20
N LEU A 276 -23.59 -8.90 -8.09
CA LEU A 276 -24.12 -10.22 -7.77
C LEU A 276 -23.03 -11.29 -7.57
N PHE A 277 -21.86 -11.11 -8.18
CA PHE A 277 -20.79 -12.10 -8.26
C PHE A 277 -19.47 -11.62 -7.64
N VAL A 278 -19.32 -10.30 -7.52
CA VAL A 278 -18.10 -9.60 -7.16
C VAL A 278 -18.31 -8.93 -5.81
N ARG A 279 -17.45 -9.24 -4.85
CA ARG A 279 -17.43 -8.58 -3.54
C ARG A 279 -16.09 -7.89 -3.38
N GLY A 280 -16.10 -6.59 -3.05
CA GLY A 280 -14.87 -5.88 -2.72
C GLY A 280 -14.35 -6.33 -1.36
N GLY A 281 -13.13 -6.84 -1.32
CA GLY A 281 -12.42 -7.15 -0.08
C GLY A 281 -11.96 -5.89 0.67
N PRO A 282 -11.70 -6.01 1.98
CA PRO A 282 -11.14 -4.92 2.77
C PRO A 282 -9.79 -4.41 2.22
N ASP A 283 -8.92 -5.31 1.76
CA ASP A 283 -7.62 -4.89 1.21
C ASP A 283 -7.73 -4.05 -0.06
N LEU A 284 -8.78 -4.24 -0.84
CA LEU A 284 -9.04 -3.39 -2.02
C LEU A 284 -9.43 -1.97 -1.60
N GLN A 285 -10.28 -1.84 -0.57
CA GLN A 285 -10.65 -0.54 0.00
C GLN A 285 -9.41 0.14 0.62
N GLN A 286 -8.60 -0.61 1.38
CA GLN A 286 -7.35 -0.13 1.96
C GLN A 286 -6.38 0.32 0.86
N GLY A 287 -6.11 -0.53 -0.14
CA GLY A 287 -5.22 -0.23 -1.25
C GLY A 287 -5.63 1.02 -2.01
N TYR A 288 -6.94 1.22 -2.23
CA TYR A 288 -7.42 2.43 -2.87
C TYR A 288 -7.31 3.66 -1.96
N GLY A 289 -7.52 3.52 -0.64
CA GLY A 289 -7.21 4.57 0.34
C GLY A 289 -5.76 5.04 0.26
N TRP A 290 -4.81 4.11 0.09
CA TRP A 290 -3.40 4.43 -0.13
C TRP A 290 -3.14 5.17 -1.44
N VAL A 291 -3.74 4.72 -2.55
CA VAL A 291 -3.65 5.43 -3.84
C VAL A 291 -4.10 6.88 -3.69
N LEU A 292 -5.25 7.12 -3.03
CA LEU A 292 -5.78 8.46 -2.82
C LEU A 292 -4.90 9.32 -1.92
N ALA A 293 -4.40 8.78 -0.80
CA ALA A 293 -3.54 9.52 0.11
C ALA A 293 -2.19 9.88 -0.53
N LEU A 294 -1.56 8.94 -1.25
CA LEU A 294 -0.32 9.19 -1.97
C LEU A 294 -0.52 10.17 -3.13
N LEU A 295 -1.62 10.03 -3.88
CA LEU A 295 -1.95 10.96 -4.95
C LEU A 295 -2.19 12.37 -4.41
N GLY A 296 -2.87 12.51 -3.27
CA GLY A 296 -3.01 13.77 -2.55
C GLY A 296 -1.64 14.37 -2.21
N ALA A 297 -0.74 13.58 -1.61
CA ALA A 297 0.60 14.03 -1.26
C ALA A 297 1.43 14.45 -2.48
N ALA A 298 1.36 13.69 -3.58
CA ALA A 298 2.07 14.01 -4.82
C ALA A 298 1.52 15.29 -5.48
N ARG A 299 0.20 15.49 -5.49
CA ARG A 299 -0.42 16.73 -5.98
C ARG A 299 -0.06 17.91 -5.10
N THR A 300 -0.14 17.78 -3.78
CA THR A 300 0.29 18.84 -2.86
C THR A 300 1.75 19.21 -3.07
N CYS A 301 2.62 18.23 -3.29
CA CYS A 301 4.02 18.51 -3.59
C CYS A 301 4.21 19.20 -4.95
N HIS A 302 3.53 18.70 -6.00
CA HIS A 302 3.63 19.23 -7.36
C HIS A 302 3.08 20.66 -7.46
N ASP A 303 1.85 20.87 -6.99
CA ASP A 303 1.14 22.15 -7.05
C ASP A 303 1.65 23.14 -5.99
N ARG A 304 2.43 22.65 -5.01
CA ARG A 304 2.91 23.41 -3.84
C ARG A 304 1.79 24.06 -3.04
N THR A 305 0.64 23.39 -2.97
CA THR A 305 -0.54 23.86 -2.24
C THR A 305 -1.38 22.68 -1.75
N LEU A 306 -1.93 22.84 -0.54
CA LEU A 306 -2.96 21.94 -0.02
C LEU A 306 -4.34 22.25 -0.62
N THR A 307 -4.58 23.50 -1.03
CA THR A 307 -5.88 23.97 -1.50
C THR A 307 -6.30 23.24 -2.77
N GLY A 308 -7.45 22.58 -2.73
CA GLY A 308 -8.00 21.78 -3.83
C GLY A 308 -7.58 20.30 -3.80
N ASN A 309 -6.72 19.91 -2.86
CA ASN A 309 -6.25 18.54 -2.67
C ASN A 309 -6.87 17.86 -1.43
N GLU A 310 -7.60 18.61 -0.59
CA GLU A 310 -8.20 18.11 0.65
C GLU A 310 -9.16 16.92 0.42
N ALA A 311 -9.95 16.96 -0.66
CA ALA A 311 -10.92 15.92 -1.00
C ALA A 311 -10.27 14.54 -1.21
N LEU A 312 -8.99 14.48 -1.65
CA LEU A 312 -8.26 13.21 -1.80
C LEU A 312 -7.93 12.59 -0.45
N PHE A 313 -7.49 13.41 0.50
CA PHE A 313 -7.18 12.96 1.86
C PHE A 313 -8.45 12.59 2.64
N GLU A 314 -9.54 13.35 2.50
CA GLU A 314 -10.84 13.01 3.08
C GLU A 314 -11.38 11.69 2.54
N ALA A 315 -11.28 11.47 1.23
CA ALA A 315 -11.67 10.21 0.63
C ALA A 315 -10.79 9.05 1.13
N ALA A 316 -9.47 9.24 1.21
CA ALA A 316 -8.56 8.23 1.77
C ALA A 316 -8.95 7.83 3.20
N LEU A 317 -9.28 8.81 4.06
CA LEU A 317 -9.78 8.55 5.42
C LEU A 317 -11.07 7.73 5.41
N ALA A 318 -12.01 8.04 4.51
CA ALA A 318 -13.25 7.27 4.39
C ALA A 318 -12.98 5.81 3.99
N TYR A 319 -12.04 5.58 3.06
CA TYR A 319 -11.61 4.25 2.65
C TYR A 319 -10.95 3.48 3.81
N PHE A 320 -10.03 4.10 4.56
CA PHE A 320 -9.43 3.47 5.74
C PHE A 320 -10.44 3.18 6.85
N ALA A 321 -11.38 4.10 7.08
CA ALA A 321 -12.46 3.90 8.04
C ALA A 321 -13.42 2.78 7.62
N SER A 322 -13.62 2.55 6.31
CA SER A 322 -14.51 1.49 5.82
C SER A 322 -14.03 0.07 6.14
N VAL A 323 -12.75 -0.07 6.47
CA VAL A 323 -12.08 -1.33 6.85
C VAL A 323 -11.65 -1.35 8.31
N ASP A 324 -12.03 -0.34 9.10
CA ASP A 324 -11.61 -0.15 10.50
C ASP A 324 -10.07 -0.16 10.67
N LEU A 325 -9.31 0.39 9.71
CA LEU A 325 -7.85 0.49 9.83
C LEU A 325 -7.48 1.55 10.87
N HIS A 326 -6.95 1.11 12.02
CA HIS A 326 -6.61 1.98 13.15
C HIS A 326 -5.69 3.15 12.76
N ASP A 327 -4.64 2.86 12.00
CA ASP A 327 -3.60 3.83 11.65
C ASP A 327 -3.97 4.76 10.48
N GLY A 328 -5.16 4.59 9.88
CA GLY A 328 -5.63 5.39 8.73
C GLY A 328 -5.44 6.90 8.89
N PRO A 329 -5.82 7.52 10.03
CA PRO A 329 -5.59 8.93 10.27
C PRO A 329 -4.12 9.34 10.32
N LEU A 330 -3.27 8.52 10.95
CA LEU A 330 -1.82 8.77 11.06
C LEU A 330 -1.15 8.69 9.68
N ILE A 331 -1.57 7.74 8.85
CA ILE A 331 -1.13 7.59 7.47
C ILE A 331 -1.38 8.88 6.68
N VAL A 332 -2.62 9.36 6.71
CA VAL A 332 -3.04 10.53 5.94
C VAL A 332 -2.31 11.78 6.42
N ALA A 333 -2.17 11.97 7.73
CA ALA A 333 -1.43 13.09 8.30
C ALA A 333 0.04 13.10 7.84
N SER A 334 0.71 11.95 7.91
CA SER A 334 2.12 11.81 7.54
C SER A 334 2.35 12.08 6.04
N LEU A 335 1.46 11.58 5.19
CA LEU A 335 1.53 11.79 3.74
C LEU A 335 1.26 13.24 3.33
N LEU A 336 0.29 13.87 3.99
CA LEU A 336 0.03 15.28 3.78
C LEU A 336 1.24 16.13 4.15
N GLU A 337 1.81 15.91 5.35
CA GLU A 337 2.98 16.62 5.83
C GLU A 337 4.17 16.43 4.86
N HIS A 338 4.44 15.18 4.45
CA HIS A 338 5.50 14.88 3.50
C HIS A 338 5.29 15.59 2.15
N GLY A 339 4.08 15.57 1.61
CA GLY A 339 3.74 16.26 0.37
C GLY A 339 3.97 17.76 0.46
N ALA A 340 3.53 18.40 1.56
CA ALA A 340 3.72 19.83 1.80
C ALA A 340 5.21 20.19 1.93
N LEU A 341 5.96 19.46 2.75
CA LEU A 341 7.40 19.66 2.95
C LEU A 341 8.21 19.40 1.68
N ALA A 342 7.83 18.41 0.88
CA ALA A 342 8.48 18.10 -0.40
C ALA A 342 8.25 19.21 -1.43
N GLY A 343 7.05 19.79 -1.48
CA GLY A 343 6.70 20.90 -2.38
C GLY A 343 7.19 22.27 -1.93
N GLY A 344 7.73 22.38 -0.70
CA GLY A 344 8.05 23.67 -0.09
C GLY A 344 6.81 24.50 0.24
N ALA A 345 5.64 23.87 0.29
CA ALA A 345 4.43 24.48 0.80
C ALA A 345 4.56 24.54 2.32
N LEU A 346 4.74 25.72 2.89
CA LEU A 346 4.64 25.89 4.34
C LEU A 346 3.21 25.51 4.76
N PRO A 347 3.02 24.70 5.83
CA PRO A 347 1.69 24.50 6.38
C PRO A 347 1.07 25.87 6.67
N GLY A 348 -0.04 26.20 6.01
CA GLY A 348 -0.81 27.37 6.40
C GLY A 348 -1.33 27.22 7.84
N PRO A 349 -1.89 28.27 8.44
CA PRO A 349 -2.53 28.16 9.74
C PRO A 349 -3.58 27.04 9.72
N SER A 350 -3.59 26.25 10.79
CA SER A 350 -4.37 25.05 11.06
C SER A 350 -5.58 24.86 10.15
N ARG A 351 -5.51 23.89 9.22
CA ARG A 351 -6.69 23.38 8.51
C ARG A 351 -7.03 22.00 9.03
N GLN A 352 -8.26 21.85 9.51
CA GLN A 352 -8.81 20.53 9.84
C GLN A 352 -9.11 19.80 8.53
N ILE A 353 -8.49 18.63 8.34
CA ILE A 353 -8.94 17.65 7.35
C ILE A 353 -9.61 16.52 8.12
N GLY A 354 -10.94 16.47 8.06
CA GLY A 354 -11.73 15.60 8.94
C GLY A 354 -11.51 15.91 10.43
N ARG A 355 -11.12 14.89 11.22
CA ARG A 355 -10.79 15.02 12.67
C ARG A 355 -9.30 15.27 12.96
N LEU A 356 -8.46 15.43 11.95
CA LEU A 356 -7.02 15.65 12.12
C LEU A 356 -6.75 17.13 12.37
N ASP A 357 -6.24 17.47 13.56
CA ASP A 357 -5.68 18.79 13.86
C ASP A 357 -4.20 18.79 13.45
N LEU A 358 -3.88 19.40 12.30
CA LEU A 358 -2.52 19.58 11.83
C LEU A 358 -1.92 20.80 12.55
N ARG A 359 -1.27 20.59 13.69
CA ARG A 359 -0.55 21.65 14.41
C ARG A 359 0.91 21.75 13.98
N GLU A 360 1.36 22.95 13.66
CA GLU A 360 2.76 23.34 13.80
C GLU A 360 3.05 23.62 15.28
N ASP A 361 3.55 22.63 16.04
CA ASP A 361 4.20 22.94 17.32
C ASP A 361 5.61 23.47 17.02
N ARG A 362 5.66 24.76 16.66
CA ARG A 362 6.90 25.52 16.53
C ARG A 362 6.98 26.62 17.58
N ALA A 363 6.77 26.27 18.84
CA ALA A 363 7.31 26.98 20.02
C ALA A 363 6.79 26.35 21.32
N GLU A 364 7.44 25.30 21.85
CA GLU A 364 7.51 25.06 23.31
C GLU A 364 8.51 23.96 23.72
N THR A 365 9.57 23.71 22.94
CA THR A 365 10.65 22.78 23.33
C THR A 365 11.76 23.46 24.15
N THR A 366 11.40 24.35 25.08
CA THR A 366 12.35 24.92 26.06
C THR A 366 11.87 24.89 27.50
N ALA A 367 10.65 24.41 27.79
CA ALA A 367 10.13 24.40 29.17
C ALA A 367 9.97 22.99 29.79
N THR A 368 9.95 21.92 28.98
CA THR A 368 9.58 20.58 29.48
C THR A 368 10.77 19.65 29.77
N GLU A 369 11.96 19.94 29.24
CA GLU A 369 13.18 19.16 29.54
C GLU A 369 13.73 19.41 30.95
N SER A 370 13.46 20.58 31.57
CA SER A 370 13.84 20.86 32.97
C SER A 370 12.98 20.12 34.00
N SER A 371 11.83 19.58 33.61
CA SER A 371 10.89 18.90 34.53
C SER A 371 11.12 17.39 34.60
N LEU A 372 11.58 16.77 33.49
CA LEU A 372 11.81 15.32 33.40
C LEU A 372 13.16 14.86 33.99
N LEU A 373 14.14 15.76 34.15
CA LEU A 373 15.42 15.46 34.81
C LEU A 373 15.41 15.60 36.35
N ALA A 374 14.30 16.06 36.95
CA ALA A 374 14.20 16.26 38.40
C ALA A 374 13.59 15.09 39.18
N ARG A 375 13.31 13.94 38.54
CA ARG A 375 12.60 12.80 39.18
C ARG A 375 13.25 11.43 38.94
N LEU A 376 14.57 11.34 39.02
CA LEU A 376 15.23 10.05 39.27
C LEU A 376 15.65 9.98 40.75
N PRO A 377 15.20 8.98 41.52
CA PRO A 377 15.66 8.78 42.88
C PRO A 377 17.12 8.32 42.86
N ASN A 378 17.95 8.98 43.68
CA ASN A 378 19.30 8.52 44.02
C ASN A 378 19.24 7.11 44.61
N ALA A 379 19.80 6.13 43.91
CA ALA A 379 20.25 4.88 44.54
C ALA A 379 21.73 5.07 44.89
N GLY A 380 22.00 5.14 46.19
CA GLY A 380 23.33 4.86 46.75
C GLY A 380 23.55 3.37 46.91
#